data_AF-A0A1I7UVL3-F1
#
_entry.id   AF-A0A1I7UVL3-F1
#
_cell.length_a   1.000
_cell.length_b   1.000
_cell.length_c   1.000
_cell.angle_alpha   90.00
_cell.angle_beta   90.00
_cell.angle_gamma   90.00
#
_symmetry.space_group_name_H-M   'P 1'
#
loop_
_entity.id
_entity.type
_entity.pdbx_description
1 polymer ?
#
loop_
_entity_poly.entity_id
_entity_poly.type
_entity_poly.pdbx_seq_one_letter_code
_entity_poly.pdbx_strand_id
1 'polypeptide(L)'
;MQPDGTEQPKNDEYNYQTDSMSLVPLIRCDIQFEEYLLLKAICLCNPTVHGLSEHAQRIIAKERQRYANALLDYCLKNRNGGPNRYVELLGIIPVLIHQQRLQKDIHIFHISPFISNLPHIFQFLEDIMFA
;
A
#
# COMPACT_ATOMS: atom_id res chain seq x y z
N MET A 1 -9.19 -2.88 -20.06
CA MET A 1 -8.38 -1.79 -20.65
C MET A 1 -7.87 -0.91 -19.52
N GLN A 2 -6.59 -0.56 -19.56
CA GLN A 2 -5.99 0.41 -18.63
C GLN A 2 -6.43 1.84 -18.98
N PRO A 3 -6.36 2.81 -18.06
CA PRO A 3 -6.80 4.19 -18.29
C PRO A 3 -6.02 4.92 -19.41
N ASP A 4 -4.90 4.38 -19.85
CA ASP A 4 -4.07 4.87 -20.97
C ASP A 4 -4.41 4.20 -22.33
N GLY A 5 -5.40 3.30 -22.36
CA GLY A 5 -5.80 2.58 -23.57
C GLY A 5 -4.93 1.38 -23.95
N THR A 6 -3.96 1.01 -23.12
CA THR A 6 -3.16 -0.20 -23.35
C THR A 6 -3.97 -1.48 -23.09
N GLU A 7 -3.64 -2.54 -23.84
CA GLU A 7 -4.23 -3.86 -23.63
C GLU A 7 -3.93 -4.34 -22.21
N GLN A 8 -4.92 -4.98 -21.56
CA GLN A 8 -4.64 -5.68 -20.31
C GLN A 8 -3.63 -6.79 -20.60
N PRO A 9 -2.55 -6.91 -19.80
CA PRO A 9 -1.57 -7.97 -20.00
C PRO A 9 -2.25 -9.33 -20.03
N LYS A 10 -1.99 -10.12 -21.09
CA LYS A 10 -2.50 -11.49 -21.22
C LYS A 10 -1.86 -12.35 -20.14
N ASN A 11 -2.69 -12.81 -19.19
CA ASN A 11 -2.60 -13.87 -18.18
C ASN A 11 -1.26 -14.44 -17.62
N ASP A 12 -0.08 -14.13 -18.15
CA ASP A 12 1.22 -14.63 -17.66
C ASP A 12 2.22 -13.51 -17.28
N GLU A 13 1.92 -12.24 -17.59
CA GLU A 13 2.81 -11.09 -17.34
C GLU A 13 2.70 -10.50 -15.91
N TYR A 14 1.85 -11.10 -15.08
CA TYR A 14 1.68 -10.77 -13.65
C TYR A 14 2.32 -11.82 -12.72
N ASN A 15 3.19 -12.70 -13.22
CA ASN A 15 4.03 -13.57 -12.38
C ASN A 15 5.17 -12.78 -11.72
N TYR A 16 4.86 -11.63 -11.10
CA TYR A 16 5.79 -11.02 -10.18
C TYR A 16 5.88 -11.94 -8.96
N GLN A 17 7.11 -12.25 -8.55
CA GLN A 17 7.32 -12.87 -7.26
C GLN A 17 6.63 -12.01 -6.19
N THR A 18 6.03 -12.65 -5.18
CA THR A 18 5.18 -11.98 -4.19
C THR A 18 5.90 -10.82 -3.47
N ASP A 19 7.22 -10.84 -3.42
CA ASP A 19 8.09 -9.79 -2.90
C ASP A 19 8.18 -8.54 -3.80
N SER A 20 7.97 -8.65 -5.12
CA SER A 20 8.16 -7.56 -6.08
C SER A 20 6.88 -7.01 -6.74
N MET A 21 5.68 -7.54 -6.40
CA MET A 21 4.41 -7.18 -7.06
C MET A 21 4.09 -5.68 -7.10
N SER A 22 4.47 -4.93 -6.05
CA SER A 22 4.22 -3.49 -5.91
C SER A 22 5.34 -2.63 -6.47
N LEU A 23 6.56 -3.17 -6.59
CA LEU A 23 7.69 -2.43 -7.13
C LEU A 23 7.46 -2.09 -8.60
N VAL A 24 6.89 -3.02 -9.37
CA VAL A 24 6.71 -2.81 -10.81
C VAL A 24 5.71 -1.70 -11.14
N PRO A 25 4.50 -1.64 -10.53
CA PRO A 25 3.61 -0.49 -10.68
C PRO A 25 4.26 0.83 -10.25
N LEU A 26 4.99 0.86 -9.13
CA LEU A 26 5.65 2.07 -8.63
C LEU A 26 6.75 2.57 -9.59
N ILE A 27 7.54 1.65 -10.15
CA ILE A 27 8.58 1.96 -11.14
C ILE A 27 7.95 2.44 -12.45
N ARG A 28 6.91 1.75 -12.96
CA ARG A 28 6.21 2.14 -14.20
C ARG A 28 5.57 3.52 -14.08
N CYS A 29 5.05 3.86 -12.91
CA CYS A 29 4.52 5.18 -12.62
C CYS A 29 5.60 6.26 -12.48
N ASP A 30 6.90 5.97 -12.50
CA ASP A 30 7.96 6.96 -12.22
C ASP A 30 7.65 7.78 -10.94
N ILE A 31 7.31 7.06 -9.86
CA ILE A 31 6.87 7.70 -8.62
C ILE A 31 8.01 8.52 -8.00
N GLN A 32 7.75 9.78 -7.66
CA GLN A 32 8.71 10.58 -6.90
C GLN A 32 8.67 10.22 -5.42
N PHE A 33 9.74 10.60 -4.72
CA PHE A 33 9.87 10.35 -3.29
C PHE A 33 8.71 10.93 -2.47
N GLU A 34 8.28 12.17 -2.74
CA GLU A 34 7.17 12.79 -2.01
C GLU A 34 5.83 12.10 -2.31
N GLU A 35 5.60 11.72 -3.57
CA GLU A 35 4.40 10.96 -3.97
C GLU A 35 4.34 9.62 -3.23
N TYR A 36 5.47 8.91 -3.17
CA TYR A 36 5.60 7.64 -2.46
C TYR A 36 5.37 7.79 -0.95
N LEU A 37 5.98 8.79 -0.33
CA LEU A 37 5.85 9.04 1.11
C LEU A 37 4.39 9.33 1.50
N LEU A 38 3.72 10.18 0.72
CA LEU A 38 2.31 10.52 0.93
C LEU A 38 1.40 9.31 0.66
N LEU A 39 1.66 8.53 -0.40
CA LEU A 39 0.90 7.31 -0.68
C LEU A 39 1.02 6.29 0.47
N LYS A 40 2.23 6.10 0.99
CA LYS A 40 2.49 5.25 2.17
C LYS A 40 1.75 5.75 3.41
N ALA A 41 1.73 7.06 3.65
CA ALA A 41 0.98 7.64 4.77
C ALA A 41 -0.54 7.42 4.63
N ILE A 42 -1.09 7.55 3.42
CA ILE A 42 -2.51 7.25 3.14
C ILE A 42 -2.82 5.79 3.43
N CYS A 43 -1.96 4.85 3.01
CA CYS A 43 -2.11 3.43 3.29
C CYS A 43 -2.03 3.11 4.79
N LEU A 44 -1.10 3.74 5.51
CA LEU A 44 -0.92 3.54 6.95
C LEU A 44 -2.11 4.06 7.76
N CYS A 45 -2.68 5.20 7.37
CA CYS A 45 -3.84 5.78 8.03
C CYS A 45 -5.15 5.08 7.63
N ASN A 46 -5.25 3.77 7.81
CA ASN A 46 -6.48 3.03 7.55
C ASN A 46 -7.42 3.04 8.78
N PRO A 47 -8.56 3.74 8.76
CA PRO A 47 -9.47 3.79 9.90
C PRO A 47 -10.27 2.50 10.11
N THR A 48 -10.21 1.54 9.17
CA THR A 48 -10.95 0.27 9.26
C THR A 48 -10.15 -0.87 9.90
N VAL A 49 -8.96 -0.57 10.43
CA VAL A 49 -8.15 -1.54 11.18
C VAL A 49 -8.92 -2.01 12.41
N HIS A 50 -8.85 -3.32 12.66
CA HIS A 50 -9.57 -3.95 13.76
C HIS A 50 -9.01 -3.47 15.11
N GLY A 51 -9.85 -3.39 16.15
CA GLY A 51 -9.42 -2.99 17.49
C GLY A 51 -9.29 -1.48 17.73
N LEU A 52 -9.49 -0.64 16.71
CA LEU A 52 -9.53 0.81 16.89
C LEU A 52 -10.84 1.27 17.55
N SER A 53 -10.74 2.12 18.58
CA SER A 53 -11.89 2.83 19.14
C SER A 53 -12.47 3.82 18.12
N GLU A 54 -13.77 4.15 18.22
CA GLU A 54 -14.38 5.13 17.32
C GLU A 54 -13.65 6.48 17.30
N HIS A 55 -13.11 6.89 18.46
CA HIS A 55 -12.32 8.11 18.56
C HIS A 55 -11.03 8.02 17.74
N ALA A 56 -10.29 6.90 17.84
CA ALA A 56 -9.09 6.65 17.07
C ALA A 56 -9.39 6.56 15.56
N GLN A 57 -10.49 5.90 15.17
CA GLN A 57 -10.93 5.83 13.78
C GLN A 57 -11.17 7.23 13.19
N ARG A 58 -11.81 8.14 13.94
CA ARG A 58 -12.01 9.53 13.51
C ARG A 58 -10.70 10.30 13.32
N ILE A 59 -9.73 10.12 14.24
CA ILE A 59 -8.42 10.77 14.13
C ILE A 59 -7.69 10.24 12.88
N ILE A 60 -7.64 8.92 12.71
CA ILE A 60 -6.96 8.28 11.58
C ILE A 60 -7.60 8.69 10.24
N ALA A 61 -8.94 8.72 10.18
CA ALA A 61 -9.65 9.18 8.98
C ALA A 61 -9.31 10.63 8.62
N LYS A 62 -9.21 11.51 9.63
CA LYS A 62 -8.81 12.91 9.43
C LYS A 62 -7.38 13.02 8.90
N GLU A 63 -6.43 12.27 9.47
CA GLU A 63 -5.04 12.28 8.99
C GLU A 63 -4.91 11.69 7.59
N ARG A 64 -5.62 10.60 7.27
CA ARG A 64 -5.70 10.05 5.91
C ARG A 64 -6.16 11.10 4.91
N GLN A 65 -7.20 11.87 5.24
CA GLN A 65 -7.71 12.93 4.37
C GLN A 65 -6.68 14.06 4.19
N ARG A 66 -5.94 14.42 5.23
CA ARG A 66 -4.87 15.43 5.13
C ARG A 66 -3.76 14.99 4.18
N TYR A 67 -3.32 13.74 4.27
CA TYR A 67 -2.31 13.20 3.35
C TYR A 67 -2.84 13.08 1.91
N ALA A 68 -4.09 12.67 1.73
CA ALA A 68 -4.74 12.63 0.41
C ALA A 68 -4.81 14.02 -0.24
N ASN A 69 -5.19 15.05 0.53
CA ASN A 69 -5.20 16.44 0.05
C ASN A 69 -3.79 16.93 -0.29
N ALA A 70 -2.81 16.64 0.56
CA ALA A 70 -1.41 17.00 0.29
C ALA A 70 -0.87 16.32 -0.97
N LEU A 71 -1.23 15.07 -1.22
CA LEU A 71 -0.86 14.36 -2.44
C LEU A 71 -1.51 14.98 -3.68
N LEU A 72 -2.79 15.32 -3.60
CA LEU A 72 -3.48 16.03 -4.67
C LEU A 72 -2.81 17.37 -4.98
N ASP A 73 -2.57 18.18 -3.95
CA ASP A 73 -1.90 19.48 -4.09
C ASP A 73 -0.50 19.35 -4.70
N TYR A 74 0.27 18.33 -4.29
CA TYR A 74 1.59 18.05 -4.86
C TYR A 74 1.48 17.70 -6.35
N CYS A 75 0.54 16.82 -6.72
CA CYS A 75 0.31 16.44 -8.11
C CYS A 75 -0.10 17.64 -8.97
N LEU A 76 -0.99 18.49 -8.46
CA LEU A 76 -1.45 19.71 -9.15
C LEU A 76 -0.33 20.72 -9.40
N LYS A 77 0.64 20.84 -8.49
CA LYS A 77 1.72 21.82 -8.56
C LYS A 77 2.94 21.35 -9.36
N ASN A 78 3.27 20.06 -9.27
CA ASN A 78 4.58 19.56 -9.72
C ASN A 78 4.50 18.61 -10.93
N ARG A 79 3.30 18.21 -11.37
CA ARG A 79 3.14 17.22 -12.44
C ARG A 79 2.20 17.74 -13.53
N ASN A 80 2.54 17.45 -14.79
CA ASN A 80 1.65 17.71 -15.92
C ASN A 80 0.41 16.81 -15.80
N GLY A 81 -0.79 17.39 -15.93
CA GLY A 81 -2.03 16.62 -15.77
C GLY A 81 -2.28 16.14 -14.33
N GLY A 82 -1.97 16.98 -13.32
CA GLY A 82 -2.06 16.68 -11.89
C GLY A 82 -3.26 15.84 -11.42
N PRO A 83 -4.51 16.09 -11.85
CA PRO A 83 -5.64 15.24 -11.47
C PRO A 83 -5.51 13.79 -11.96
N ASN A 84 -5.04 13.57 -13.19
CA ASN A 84 -4.83 12.23 -13.75
C ASN A 84 -3.72 11.52 -12.97
N ARG A 85 -2.65 12.24 -12.65
CA ARG A 85 -1.54 11.70 -11.84
C ARG A 85 -2.01 11.27 -10.44
N TYR A 86 -2.83 12.09 -9.80
CA TYR A 86 -3.41 11.74 -8.50
C TYR A 86 -4.22 10.44 -8.56
N VAL A 87 -5.08 10.29 -9.58
CA VAL A 87 -5.89 9.08 -9.78
C VAL A 87 -5.02 7.86 -10.07
N GLU A 88 -3.98 8.01 -10.91
CA GLU A 88 -3.02 6.96 -11.22
C GLU A 88 -2.33 6.43 -9.96
N LEU A 89 -1.82 7.33 -9.10
CA LEU A 89 -1.17 6.97 -7.84
C LEU A 89 -2.13 6.25 -6.88
N LEU A 90 -3.38 6.72 -6.75
CA LEU A 90 -4.38 6.03 -5.95
C LEU A 90 -4.70 4.63 -6.49
N GLY A 91 -4.61 4.44 -7.81
CA GLY A 91 -4.78 3.16 -8.49
C GLY A 91 -3.75 2.09 -8.07
N ILE A 92 -2.61 2.50 -7.49
CA ILE A 92 -1.57 1.59 -6.98
C ILE A 92 -1.98 0.99 -5.62
N ILE A 93 -2.82 1.67 -4.83
CA ILE A 93 -3.17 1.27 -3.46
C ILE A 93 -3.75 -0.16 -3.39
N PRO A 94 -4.71 -0.58 -4.24
CA PRO A 94 -5.22 -1.94 -4.21
C PRO A 94 -4.14 -3.01 -4.43
N VAL A 95 -3.13 -2.72 -5.26
CA VAL A 95 -2.00 -3.65 -5.50
C VAL A 95 -1.13 -3.76 -4.25
N LEU A 96 -0.84 -2.64 -3.58
CA LEU A 96 -0.09 -2.61 -2.31
C LEU A 96 -0.82 -3.43 -1.23
N ILE A 97 -2.12 -3.24 -1.09
CA ILE A 97 -2.95 -3.98 -0.12
C ILE A 97 -2.97 -5.47 -0.45
N HIS A 98 -3.09 -5.84 -1.73
CA HIS A 98 -3.08 -7.23 -2.15
C HIS A 98 -1.73 -7.92 -1.84
N GLN A 99 -0.62 -7.28 -2.18
CA GLN A 99 0.70 -7.79 -1.83
C GLN A 99 0.87 -7.93 -0.32
N GLN A 100 0.45 -6.94 0.47
CA GLN A 100 0.54 -7.01 1.94
C GLN A 100 -0.22 -8.23 2.48
N ARG A 101 -1.41 -8.54 1.94
CA ARG A 101 -2.18 -9.73 2.34
C ARG A 101 -1.42 -11.01 2.02
N LEU A 102 -0.89 -11.14 0.80
CA LEU A 102 -0.11 -12.32 0.41
C LEU A 102 1.15 -12.50 1.28
N GLN A 103 1.85 -11.41 1.59
CA GLN A 103 3.01 -11.45 2.47
C GLN A 103 2.64 -11.85 3.90
N LYS A 104 1.51 -11.36 4.41
CA LYS A 104 0.98 -11.76 5.72
C LYS A 104 0.60 -13.24 5.73
N ASP A 105 -0.05 -13.73 4.68
CA ASP A 105 -0.41 -15.15 4.55
C ASP A 105 0.84 -16.03 4.50
N ILE A 106 1.83 -15.68 3.67
CA ILE A 106 3.12 -16.38 3.63
C ILE A 106 3.78 -16.38 5.01
N HIS A 107 3.78 -15.25 5.70
CA HIS A 107 4.37 -15.17 7.03
C HIS A 107 3.66 -16.11 8.01
N ILE A 108 2.34 -16.04 8.09
CA ILE A 108 1.54 -16.84 9.03
C ILE A 108 1.70 -18.34 8.76
N PHE A 109 1.64 -18.77 7.49
CA PHE A 109 1.66 -20.19 7.16
C PHE A 109 3.07 -20.80 7.04
N HIS A 110 4.07 -20.01 6.66
CA HIS A 110 5.39 -20.54 6.32
C HIS A 110 6.55 -19.98 7.13
N ILE A 111 6.44 -18.81 7.76
CA ILE A 111 7.55 -18.21 8.53
C ILE A 111 7.31 -18.41 10.02
N SER A 112 6.14 -17.98 10.51
CA SER A 112 5.70 -18.06 11.90
C SER A 112 5.92 -19.43 12.55
N PRO A 113 5.59 -20.58 11.90
CA PRO A 113 5.83 -21.91 12.49
C PRO A 113 7.30 -22.27 12.70
N PHE A 114 8.22 -21.67 11.94
CA PHE A 114 9.65 -21.91 12.07
C PHE A 114 10.28 -20.98 13.11
N ILE A 115 9.87 -19.71 13.12
CA ILE A 115 10.38 -18.70 14.04
C ILE A 115 9.73 -18.73 15.43
N SER A 116 8.61 -19.43 15.61
CA SER A 116 8.00 -19.67 16.93
C SER A 116 8.94 -20.42 17.88
N ASN A 117 9.93 -21.14 17.34
CA ASN A 117 11.01 -21.75 18.10
C ASN A 117 12.09 -20.73 18.56
N LEU A 118 11.98 -19.45 18.18
CA LEU A 118 12.88 -18.35 18.53
C LEU A 118 12.12 -17.32 19.39
N PRO A 119 12.21 -17.40 20.73
CA PRO A 119 11.22 -16.80 21.65
C PRO A 119 11.12 -15.27 21.64
N HIS A 120 12.15 -14.54 21.17
CA HIS A 120 12.15 -13.07 21.20
C HIS A 120 11.70 -12.42 19.88
N ILE A 121 11.75 -13.15 18.76
CA ILE A 121 11.40 -12.62 17.43
C ILE A 121 9.89 -12.72 17.20
N PHE A 122 9.26 -13.76 17.74
CA PHE A 122 7.84 -14.05 17.56
C PHE A 122 6.92 -12.96 18.14
N GLN A 123 7.19 -12.51 19.37
CA GLN A 123 6.35 -11.53 20.08
C GLN A 123 6.27 -10.18 19.36
N PHE A 124 7.42 -9.67 18.90
CA PHE A 124 7.49 -8.39 18.18
C PHE A 124 6.77 -8.43 16.83
N LEU A 125 6.83 -9.56 16.12
CA LEU A 125 6.19 -9.70 14.82
C LEU A 125 4.68 -9.88 14.95
N GLU A 126 4.19 -10.63 15.95
CA GLU A 126 2.75 -10.74 16.18
C GLU A 126 2.11 -9.37 16.45
N ASP A 127 2.73 -8.52 17.27
CA ASP A 127 2.23 -7.19 17.60
C ASP A 127 2.14 -6.27 16.38
N ILE A 128 3.00 -6.46 15.37
CA ILE A 128 2.99 -5.65 14.13
C ILE A 128 2.02 -6.22 13.09
N MET A 129 1.86 -7.54 13.02
CA MET A 129 1.05 -8.19 11.98
C MET A 129 -0.41 -8.39 12.37
N PHE A 130 -0.72 -8.45 13.67
CA PHE A 130 -2.08 -8.65 14.19
C PHE A 130 -2.71 -7.41 14.84
N ALA A 131 -1.96 -6.30 14.97
CA ALA A 131 -2.53 -4.96 15.16
C ALA A 131 -3.24 -4.48 13.88
#